data_AF-A0A2Z6MMG8-F1
#
_entry.id   AF-A0A2Z6MMG8-F1
#
_cell.length_a   1.000
_cell.length_b   1.000
_cell.length_c   1.000
_cell.angle_alpha   90.00
_cell.angle_beta   90.00
_cell.angle_gamma   90.00
#
_symmetry.space_group_name_H-M   'P 1'
#
loop_
_entity.id
_entity.type
_entity.pdbx_description
1 polymer ?
#
loop_
_entity_poly.entity_id
_entity_poly.type
_entity_poly.pdbx_seq_one_letter_code
_entity_poly.pdbx_strand_id
1 'polypeptide(L)'
;MNNSCPILTQTQNCQGNGRPDKDYENWRWKPFQCDIPRFDPRKFLERMKGKTLAFIGDSVARNQMESMMCILWQVEEPKNQGTRNMQRYYFESTSLTIVRIWSSWLVKHNSEPFDFAPAGVEKLYLESPDEMLMEFLPTFDVVVLSSGHWFMKQSVYILNNEIVGGQLWRPDKSRHMKINSVEAFGISVETILTALVTHPNYTGLTILRSYSPDHYEGGGWNTGGSCTGKVKPLAVGELVENKYLASMYEQQVKGFNRAVKKAKNGSKIRLMDITEAFQYRHDGHPGPYRSTDPNKITKRGLDGRPPPQDCLHWCMPGPVDTWNEIVFEIIKREYEGDRIS
;
A
#
# COMPACT_ATOMS: atom_id res chain seq x y z
N MET A 1 -12.84 12.43 10.30
CA MET A 1 -13.65 12.32 9.06
C MET A 1 -15.08 11.98 9.46
N ASN A 2 -16.08 12.40 8.68
CA ASN A 2 -17.47 11.99 8.88
C ASN A 2 -17.74 10.66 8.12
N ASN A 3 -18.66 9.82 8.59
CA ASN A 3 -19.07 8.54 7.96
C ASN A 3 -19.75 8.71 6.58
N SER A 4 -19.65 9.88 5.97
CA SER A 4 -20.37 10.33 4.78
C SER A 4 -19.49 10.38 3.53
N CYS A 5 -18.23 9.96 3.59
CA CYS A 5 -17.37 9.92 2.40
C CYS A 5 -17.82 8.80 1.46
N PRO A 6 -18.33 9.09 0.25
CA PRO A 6 -18.88 8.07 -0.65
C PRO A 6 -17.79 7.22 -1.35
N ILE A 7 -16.52 7.63 -1.25
CA ILE A 7 -15.37 6.94 -1.83
C ILE A 7 -14.88 5.80 -0.92
N LEU A 8 -15.28 5.82 0.35
CA LEU A 8 -14.84 4.87 1.37
C LEU A 8 -15.32 3.44 1.06
N THR A 9 -14.40 2.49 0.94
CA THR A 9 -14.76 1.07 0.87
C THR A 9 -15.46 0.64 2.17
N GLN A 10 -16.67 0.07 2.05
CA GLN A 10 -17.50 -0.31 3.21
C GLN A 10 -16.75 -1.18 4.23
N THR A 11 -15.88 -2.10 3.80
CA THR A 11 -15.13 -2.98 4.71
C THR A 11 -14.14 -2.25 5.61
N GLN A 12 -13.77 -1.01 5.27
CA GLN A 12 -12.85 -0.16 6.02
C GLN A 12 -13.58 0.94 6.83
N ASN A 13 -14.90 1.09 6.65
CA ASN A 13 -15.77 1.94 7.45
C ASN A 13 -16.11 1.28 8.80
N CYS A 14 -15.14 1.19 9.70
CA CYS A 14 -15.25 0.41 10.93
C CYS A 14 -16.39 0.88 11.84
N GLN A 15 -16.52 2.19 12.07
CA GLN A 15 -17.62 2.77 12.86
C GLN A 15 -18.97 2.52 12.18
N GLY A 16 -19.07 2.74 10.85
CA GLY A 16 -20.28 2.45 10.08
C GLY A 16 -20.65 0.96 10.08
N ASN A 17 -19.68 0.07 10.28
CA ASN A 17 -19.88 -1.37 10.46
C ASN A 17 -20.17 -1.75 11.92
N GLY A 18 -20.33 -0.80 12.84
CA GLY A 18 -20.69 -1.05 14.23
C GLY A 18 -19.53 -1.44 15.14
N ARG A 19 -18.30 -1.03 14.81
CA ARG A 19 -17.16 -1.11 15.74
C ARG A 19 -17.46 -0.22 16.98
N PRO A 20 -17.39 -0.75 18.21
CA PRO A 20 -17.83 -0.03 19.40
C PRO A 20 -16.78 0.94 19.96
N ASP A 21 -15.49 0.62 19.81
CA ASP A 21 -14.39 1.47 20.24
C ASP A 21 -14.00 2.46 19.13
N LYS A 22 -13.54 3.67 19.51
CA LYS A 22 -13.17 4.74 18.57
C LYS A 22 -11.79 5.35 18.84
N ASP A 23 -11.15 4.99 19.94
CA ASP A 23 -9.90 5.63 20.38
C ASP A 23 -8.73 5.44 19.40
N TYR A 24 -8.77 4.41 18.54
CA TYR A 24 -7.79 4.20 17.47
C TYR A 24 -7.70 5.40 16.49
N GLU A 25 -8.74 6.22 16.36
CA GLU A 25 -8.78 7.42 15.52
C GLU A 25 -8.00 8.60 16.14
N ASN A 26 -7.76 8.57 17.45
CA ASN A 26 -7.19 9.70 18.20
C ASN A 26 -5.66 9.63 18.35
N TRP A 27 -5.04 8.55 17.90
CA TRP A 27 -3.59 8.37 17.97
C TRP A 27 -2.89 9.04 16.80
N ARG A 28 -1.75 9.66 17.11
CA ARG A 28 -0.91 10.35 16.13
C ARG A 28 0.53 9.92 16.26
N TRP A 29 1.19 9.73 15.12
CA TRP A 29 2.63 9.57 15.09
C TRP A 29 3.34 10.90 15.35
N LYS A 30 4.27 10.91 16.29
CA LYS A 30 5.13 12.06 16.58
C LYS A 30 6.60 11.66 16.37
N PRO A 31 7.26 12.15 15.32
CA PRO A 31 8.71 11.97 15.17
C PRO A 31 9.49 12.60 16.33
N PHE A 32 10.67 12.07 16.63
CA PHE A 32 11.49 12.55 17.76
C PHE A 32 11.97 13.99 17.61
N GLN A 33 12.34 14.40 16.39
CA GLN A 33 13.03 15.67 16.13
C GLN A 33 12.15 16.75 15.49
N CYS A 34 10.92 16.42 15.08
CA CYS A 34 10.01 17.39 14.48
C CYS A 34 8.54 16.98 14.69
N ASP A 35 7.66 17.96 14.54
CA ASP A 35 6.23 17.72 14.45
C ASP A 35 5.81 17.69 12.98
N ILE A 36 5.10 16.64 12.59
CA ILE A 36 4.33 16.65 11.34
C ILE A 36 3.08 17.49 11.62
N PRO A 37 2.65 18.43 10.77
CA PRO A 37 1.40 19.16 10.95
C PRO A 37 0.20 18.30 10.54
N ARG A 38 -0.99 18.58 11.08
CA ARG A 38 -2.21 17.86 10.67
C ARG A 38 -2.46 18.07 9.18
N PHE A 39 -3.05 17.08 8.52
CA PHE A 39 -3.39 17.21 7.11
C PHE A 39 -4.38 18.36 6.89
N ASP A 40 -3.96 19.37 6.15
CA ASP A 40 -4.79 20.50 5.76
C ASP A 40 -5.21 20.32 4.29
N PRO A 41 -6.47 19.92 4.03
CA PRO A 41 -6.92 19.62 2.67
C PRO A 41 -6.82 20.81 1.73
N ARG A 42 -7.06 22.05 2.21
CA ARG A 42 -6.97 23.25 1.36
C ARG A 42 -5.53 23.49 0.93
N LYS A 43 -4.59 23.41 1.87
CA LYS A 43 -3.16 23.57 1.54
C LYS A 43 -2.64 22.47 0.64
N PHE A 44 -3.12 21.24 0.81
CA PHE A 44 -2.76 20.14 -0.08
C PHE A 44 -3.23 20.39 -1.52
N LEU A 45 -4.52 20.74 -1.70
CA LEU A 45 -5.08 21.05 -3.02
C LEU A 45 -4.30 22.16 -3.71
N GLU A 46 -4.01 23.26 -3.00
CA GLU A 46 -3.23 24.38 -3.55
C GLU A 46 -1.79 23.98 -3.90
N ARG A 47 -1.15 23.16 -3.06
CA ARG A 47 0.22 22.69 -3.33
C ARG A 47 0.28 21.79 -4.56
N MET A 48 -0.77 21.01 -4.78
CA MET A 48 -0.90 20.06 -5.88
C MET A 48 -1.63 20.65 -7.10
N LYS A 49 -1.74 21.98 -7.17
CA LYS A 49 -2.41 22.67 -8.27
C LYS A 49 -1.77 22.34 -9.62
N GLY A 50 -2.60 21.89 -10.57
CA GLY A 50 -2.22 21.49 -11.92
C GLY A 50 -1.40 20.21 -11.99
N LYS A 51 -1.35 19.41 -10.92
CA LYS A 51 -0.53 18.20 -10.83
C LYS A 51 -1.34 16.92 -10.91
N THR A 52 -0.67 15.83 -11.30
CA THR A 52 -1.21 14.48 -11.20
C THR A 52 -0.48 13.65 -10.13
N LEU A 53 -1.22 13.16 -9.14
CA LEU A 53 -0.76 12.25 -8.09
C LEU A 53 -1.28 10.84 -8.36
N ALA A 54 -0.39 9.86 -8.48
CA ALA A 54 -0.75 8.46 -8.69
C ALA A 54 -0.46 7.61 -7.44
N PHE A 55 -1.47 6.88 -6.95
CA PHE A 55 -1.29 5.79 -6.00
C PHE A 55 -1.23 4.47 -6.76
N ILE A 56 -0.10 3.78 -6.69
CA ILE A 56 0.14 2.53 -7.41
C ILE A 56 0.45 1.41 -6.44
N GLY A 57 -0.25 0.28 -6.60
CA GLY A 57 -0.01 -0.87 -5.75
C GLY A 57 -1.17 -1.83 -5.58
N ASP A 58 -1.18 -2.46 -4.40
CA ASP A 58 -2.19 -3.41 -3.96
C ASP A 58 -3.40 -2.73 -3.27
N SER A 59 -4.20 -3.51 -2.55
CA SER A 59 -5.38 -3.03 -1.82
C SER A 59 -5.05 -2.10 -0.65
N VAL A 60 -3.82 -2.12 -0.13
CA VAL A 60 -3.36 -1.19 0.92
C VAL A 60 -2.93 0.14 0.30
N ALA A 61 -2.44 0.15 -0.96
CA ALA A 61 -2.29 1.39 -1.72
C ALA A 61 -3.65 2.08 -1.95
N ARG A 62 -4.67 1.29 -2.31
CA ARG A 62 -6.07 1.77 -2.41
C ARG A 62 -6.55 2.33 -1.08
N ASN A 63 -6.33 1.63 0.03
CA ASN A 63 -6.72 2.08 1.37
C ASN A 63 -6.15 3.47 1.70
N GLN A 64 -4.88 3.71 1.35
CA GLN A 64 -4.24 5.02 1.54
C GLN A 64 -4.85 6.12 0.67
N MET A 65 -5.08 5.80 -0.60
CA MET A 65 -5.70 6.70 -1.55
C MET A 65 -7.11 7.10 -1.11
N GLU A 66 -7.95 6.14 -0.73
CA GLU A 66 -9.32 6.39 -0.24
C GLU A 66 -9.34 7.27 1.02
N SER A 67 -8.40 7.06 1.95
CA SER A 67 -8.22 7.94 3.12
C SER A 67 -7.96 9.38 2.66
N MET A 68 -7.00 9.61 1.77
CA MET A 68 -6.69 10.95 1.27
C MET A 68 -7.91 11.58 0.59
N MET A 69 -8.59 10.82 -0.27
CA MET A 69 -9.80 11.26 -0.96
C MET A 69 -10.88 11.69 0.05
N CYS A 70 -11.07 10.95 1.15
CA CYS A 70 -12.04 11.31 2.18
C CYS A 70 -11.64 12.56 2.98
N ILE A 71 -10.35 12.85 3.16
CA ILE A 71 -9.89 14.12 3.74
C ILE A 71 -10.22 15.28 2.78
N LEU A 72 -9.91 15.12 1.50
CA LEU A 72 -10.12 16.15 0.48
C LEU A 72 -11.60 16.43 0.20
N TRP A 73 -12.44 15.38 0.24
CA TRP A 73 -13.89 15.47 0.07
C TRP A 73 -14.57 16.44 1.05
N GLN A 74 -13.96 16.67 2.23
CA GLN A 74 -14.48 17.64 3.20
C GLN A 74 -14.42 19.09 2.70
N VAL A 75 -13.65 19.35 1.64
CA VAL A 75 -13.44 20.68 1.06
C VAL A 75 -14.00 20.78 -0.35
N GLU A 76 -13.80 19.75 -1.16
CA GLU A 76 -14.25 19.73 -2.56
C GLU A 76 -14.59 18.30 -2.99
N GLU A 77 -15.76 18.13 -3.63
CA GLU A 77 -16.15 16.89 -4.29
C GLU A 77 -15.46 16.80 -5.67
N PRO A 78 -14.59 15.79 -5.89
CA PRO A 78 -13.94 15.59 -7.17
C PRO A 78 -14.85 14.89 -8.18
N LYS A 79 -14.64 15.19 -9.46
CA LYS A 79 -15.28 14.50 -10.58
C LYS A 79 -14.56 13.17 -10.84
N ASN A 80 -15.29 12.06 -10.79
CA ASN A 80 -14.75 10.77 -11.22
C ASN A 80 -14.78 10.68 -12.76
N GLN A 81 -13.60 10.69 -13.36
CA GLN A 81 -13.36 10.59 -14.80
C GLN A 81 -12.64 9.28 -15.16
N GLY A 82 -12.55 8.35 -14.21
CA GLY A 82 -11.83 7.10 -14.38
C GLY A 82 -12.63 6.01 -15.08
N THR A 83 -11.93 4.92 -15.40
CA THR A 83 -12.55 3.66 -15.79
C THR A 83 -12.50 2.67 -14.62
N ARG A 84 -13.05 1.48 -14.81
CA ARG A 84 -12.91 0.38 -13.84
C ARG A 84 -11.45 0.00 -13.58
N ASN A 85 -10.59 0.13 -14.60
CA ASN A 85 -9.19 -0.33 -14.56
C ASN A 85 -8.23 0.76 -14.06
N MET A 86 -8.57 2.03 -14.26
CA MET A 86 -7.82 3.18 -13.76
C MET A 86 -8.80 4.22 -13.22
N GLN A 87 -8.88 4.33 -11.91
CA GLN A 87 -9.71 5.36 -11.27
C GLN A 87 -9.00 6.71 -11.36
N ARG A 88 -9.74 7.76 -11.72
CA ARG A 88 -9.22 9.12 -11.90
C ARG A 88 -10.20 10.11 -11.30
N TYR A 89 -9.74 10.89 -10.34
CA TYR A 89 -10.54 11.88 -9.63
C TYR A 89 -9.95 13.27 -9.87
N TYR A 90 -10.77 14.15 -10.43
CA TYR A 90 -10.37 15.50 -10.82
C TYR A 90 -10.98 16.55 -9.90
N PHE A 91 -10.15 17.38 -9.29
CA PHE A 91 -10.56 18.53 -8.49
C PHE A 91 -10.52 19.78 -9.38
N GLU A 92 -11.67 20.41 -9.58
CA GLU A 92 -11.81 21.51 -10.53
C GLU A 92 -11.12 22.78 -10.05
N SER A 93 -11.16 23.05 -8.74
CA SER A 93 -10.64 24.31 -8.19
C SER A 93 -9.12 24.47 -8.40
N THR A 94 -8.39 23.36 -8.40
CA THR A 94 -6.93 23.34 -8.52
C THR A 94 -6.43 22.57 -9.73
N SER A 95 -7.31 22.00 -10.56
CA SER A 95 -6.92 21.09 -11.64
C SER A 95 -6.01 19.94 -11.18
N LEU A 96 -6.13 19.53 -9.91
CA LEU A 96 -5.44 18.35 -9.40
C LEU A 96 -6.14 17.09 -9.91
N THR A 97 -5.35 16.13 -10.38
CA THR A 97 -5.83 14.79 -10.68
C THR A 97 -5.21 13.76 -9.73
N ILE A 98 -6.05 12.96 -9.07
CA ILE A 98 -5.61 11.79 -8.30
C ILE A 98 -5.98 10.52 -9.06
N VAL A 99 -4.97 9.69 -9.34
CA VAL A 99 -5.08 8.45 -10.10
C VAL A 99 -4.79 7.26 -9.18
N ARG A 100 -5.50 6.15 -9.40
CA ARG A 100 -5.13 4.85 -8.84
C ARG A 100 -4.85 3.86 -9.97
N ILE A 101 -3.70 3.20 -9.90
CA ILE A 101 -3.34 2.07 -10.76
C ILE A 101 -3.18 0.82 -9.88
N TRP A 102 -3.84 -0.26 -10.28
CA TRP A 102 -3.66 -1.55 -9.65
C TRP A 102 -2.39 -2.22 -10.17
N SER A 103 -1.39 -2.37 -9.30
CA SER A 103 -0.16 -3.09 -9.61
C SER A 103 0.29 -3.87 -8.38
N SER A 104 -0.41 -4.98 -8.11
CA SER A 104 -0.24 -5.75 -6.89
C SER A 104 1.12 -6.45 -6.78
N TRP A 105 1.83 -6.68 -7.88
CA TRP A 105 3.18 -7.26 -7.87
C TRP A 105 4.26 -6.31 -8.38
N LEU A 106 3.91 -5.10 -8.81
CA LEU A 106 4.81 -4.06 -9.34
C LEU A 106 5.51 -4.40 -10.68
N VAL A 107 5.38 -5.63 -11.15
CA VAL A 107 5.99 -6.16 -12.37
C VAL A 107 4.92 -6.70 -13.31
N LYS A 108 5.28 -6.89 -14.58
CA LYS A 108 4.44 -7.58 -15.55
C LYS A 108 4.02 -8.94 -15.03
N HIS A 109 2.75 -9.26 -15.19
CA HIS A 109 2.20 -10.56 -14.84
C HIS A 109 1.04 -10.97 -15.75
N ASN A 110 0.80 -12.28 -15.85
CA ASN A 110 -0.39 -12.84 -16.48
C ASN A 110 -0.68 -14.25 -15.94
N SER A 111 -1.86 -14.76 -16.27
CA SER A 111 -2.27 -16.12 -15.90
C SER A 111 -2.20 -17.12 -17.07
N GLU A 112 -1.60 -16.75 -18.20
CA GLU A 112 -1.43 -17.62 -19.38
C GLU A 112 -0.44 -18.75 -19.09
N PRO A 113 -0.52 -19.91 -19.78
CA PRO A 113 0.43 -21.00 -19.57
C PRO A 113 1.86 -20.58 -19.95
N PHE A 114 2.85 -21.04 -19.18
CA PHE A 114 4.26 -20.78 -19.45
C PHE A 114 5.10 -21.98 -19.01
N ASP A 115 5.84 -22.59 -19.94
CA ASP A 115 6.60 -23.82 -19.70
C ASP A 115 5.71 -24.87 -18.99
N PHE A 116 6.16 -25.48 -17.89
CA PHE A 116 5.38 -26.45 -17.12
C PHE A 116 4.35 -25.82 -16.17
N ALA A 117 4.20 -24.48 -16.15
CA ALA A 117 3.18 -23.81 -15.35
C ALA A 117 1.85 -23.66 -16.12
N PRO A 118 0.75 -24.25 -15.61
CA PRO A 118 -0.53 -24.26 -16.31
C PRO A 118 -1.20 -22.87 -16.29
N ALA A 119 -2.20 -22.66 -17.14
CA ALA A 119 -3.07 -21.49 -17.07
C ALA A 119 -3.75 -21.35 -15.70
N GLY A 120 -4.08 -20.12 -15.30
CA GLY A 120 -4.79 -19.82 -14.05
C GLY A 120 -3.91 -19.64 -12.80
N VAL A 121 -2.62 -19.99 -12.88
CA VAL A 121 -1.61 -19.60 -11.88
C VAL A 121 -0.92 -18.33 -12.36
N GLU A 122 -0.74 -17.33 -11.49
CA GLU A 122 -0.11 -16.08 -11.89
C GLU A 122 1.39 -16.22 -12.14
N LYS A 123 1.89 -15.69 -13.26
CA LYS A 123 3.33 -15.66 -13.61
C LYS A 123 3.82 -14.24 -13.44
N LEU A 124 4.82 -14.03 -12.60
CA LEU A 124 5.46 -12.74 -12.39
C LEU A 124 6.77 -12.70 -13.17
N TYR A 125 6.87 -11.79 -14.13
CA TYR A 125 8.08 -11.56 -14.92
C TYR A 125 8.93 -10.53 -14.17
N LEU A 126 9.79 -11.01 -13.25
CA LEU A 126 10.42 -10.16 -12.24
C LEU A 126 11.37 -9.09 -12.80
N GLU A 127 11.87 -9.27 -14.03
CA GLU A 127 12.73 -8.31 -14.75
C GLU A 127 11.95 -7.27 -15.56
N SER A 128 10.63 -7.41 -15.65
CA SER A 128 9.78 -6.54 -16.47
C SER A 128 8.88 -5.68 -15.58
N PRO A 129 9.02 -4.35 -15.56
CA PRO A 129 8.12 -3.49 -14.79
C PRO A 129 6.68 -3.61 -15.28
N ASP A 130 5.73 -3.21 -14.43
CA ASP A 130 4.31 -3.16 -14.78
C ASP A 130 4.07 -2.27 -16.01
N GLU A 131 3.48 -2.86 -17.07
CA GLU A 131 3.34 -2.20 -18.37
C GLU A 131 2.40 -0.98 -18.30
N MET A 132 1.31 -1.08 -17.53
CA MET A 132 0.34 0.01 -17.40
C MET A 132 0.94 1.18 -16.63
N LEU A 133 1.67 0.92 -15.53
CA LEU A 133 2.39 1.98 -14.83
C LEU A 133 3.38 2.67 -15.77
N MET A 134 4.19 1.90 -16.50
CA MET A 134 5.20 2.48 -17.40
C MET A 134 4.58 3.32 -18.54
N GLU A 135 3.42 2.93 -19.06
CA GLU A 135 2.69 3.67 -20.09
C GLU A 135 2.27 5.07 -19.58
N PHE A 136 1.68 5.15 -18.38
CA PHE A 136 1.15 6.41 -17.85
C PHE A 136 2.17 7.24 -17.06
N LEU A 137 3.32 6.67 -16.71
CA LEU A 137 4.32 7.32 -15.86
C LEU A 137 4.68 8.76 -16.27
N PRO A 138 4.89 9.10 -17.55
CA PRO A 138 5.23 10.47 -17.96
C PRO A 138 4.16 11.51 -17.63
N THR A 139 2.93 11.09 -17.34
CA THR A 139 1.81 11.97 -17.01
C THR A 139 1.71 12.31 -15.52
N PHE A 140 2.57 11.73 -14.67
CA PHE A 140 2.51 11.88 -13.22
C PHE A 140 3.56 12.87 -12.71
N ASP A 141 3.15 13.75 -11.80
CA ASP A 141 4.05 14.63 -11.04
C ASP A 141 4.57 13.94 -9.78
N VAL A 142 3.71 13.14 -9.15
CA VAL A 142 4.00 12.42 -7.91
C VAL A 142 3.46 10.99 -8.01
N VAL A 143 4.30 10.02 -7.68
CA VAL A 143 3.97 8.60 -7.60
C VAL A 143 4.13 8.15 -6.15
N VAL A 144 3.06 7.65 -5.54
CA VAL A 144 3.10 6.94 -4.26
C VAL A 144 2.97 5.45 -4.54
N LEU A 145 4.10 4.74 -4.46
CA LEU A 145 4.21 3.32 -4.75
C LEU A 145 4.18 2.50 -3.46
N SER A 146 3.38 1.45 -3.40
CA SER A 146 3.40 0.52 -2.27
C SER A 146 2.88 -0.86 -2.66
N SER A 147 3.51 -1.93 -2.18
CA SER A 147 3.04 -3.30 -2.41
C SER A 147 3.69 -4.29 -1.43
N GLY A 148 3.26 -5.55 -1.50
CA GLY A 148 3.99 -6.70 -0.96
C GLY A 148 3.09 -7.85 -0.50
N HIS A 149 1.85 -7.59 -0.11
CA HIS A 149 0.96 -8.64 0.43
C HIS A 149 0.58 -9.70 -0.59
N TRP A 150 0.56 -9.36 -1.88
CA TRP A 150 0.23 -10.29 -2.95
C TRP A 150 1.33 -11.31 -3.24
N PHE A 151 2.55 -11.13 -2.73
CA PHE A 151 3.61 -12.15 -2.79
C PHE A 151 3.36 -13.35 -1.89
N MET A 152 2.31 -13.32 -1.05
CA MET A 152 1.83 -14.48 -0.32
C MET A 152 0.81 -15.33 -1.10
N LYS A 153 0.26 -14.79 -2.21
CA LYS A 153 -0.70 -15.51 -3.06
C LYS A 153 -0.02 -16.51 -3.98
N GLN A 154 -0.82 -17.41 -4.55
CA GLN A 154 -0.31 -18.39 -5.48
C GLN A 154 0.27 -17.72 -6.72
N SER A 155 1.55 -17.96 -6.99
CA SER A 155 2.26 -17.36 -8.12
C SER A 155 3.51 -18.14 -8.51
N VAL A 156 4.01 -17.92 -9.72
CA VAL A 156 5.27 -18.42 -10.28
C VAL A 156 6.18 -17.26 -10.60
N TYR A 157 7.49 -17.42 -10.38
CA TYR A 157 8.48 -16.37 -10.63
C TYR A 157 9.31 -16.71 -11.86
N ILE A 158 9.35 -15.77 -12.80
CA ILE A 158 10.08 -15.88 -14.06
C ILE A 158 11.23 -14.86 -14.06
N LEU A 159 12.44 -15.36 -14.33
CA LEU A 159 13.66 -14.58 -14.56
C LEU A 159 14.39 -15.19 -15.75
N ASN A 160 14.92 -14.37 -16.66
CA ASN A 160 15.62 -14.81 -17.86
C ASN A 160 14.84 -15.87 -18.66
N ASN A 161 13.51 -15.70 -18.74
CA ASN A 161 12.59 -16.62 -19.39
C ASN A 161 12.61 -18.07 -18.83
N GLU A 162 13.00 -18.23 -17.56
CA GLU A 162 12.95 -19.50 -16.83
C GLU A 162 12.10 -19.38 -15.56
N ILE A 163 11.44 -20.48 -15.18
CA ILE A 163 10.80 -20.59 -13.86
C ILE A 163 11.88 -20.78 -12.79
N VAL A 164 12.02 -19.79 -11.91
CA VAL A 164 13.04 -19.76 -10.86
C VAL A 164 12.46 -19.97 -9.46
N GLY A 165 11.14 -19.90 -9.31
CA GLY A 165 10.47 -20.04 -8.02
C GLY A 165 8.98 -19.85 -8.13
N GLY A 166 8.33 -19.65 -6.98
CA GLY A 166 6.89 -19.56 -6.83
C GLY A 166 6.46 -19.56 -5.37
N GLN A 167 5.18 -19.34 -5.15
CA GLN A 167 4.52 -19.29 -3.86
C GLN A 167 3.23 -20.08 -3.93
N LEU A 168 2.98 -20.95 -2.94
CA LEU A 168 1.82 -21.85 -2.89
C LEU A 168 1.62 -22.67 -4.18
N TRP A 169 2.68 -22.83 -4.96
CA TRP A 169 2.71 -23.55 -6.22
C TRP A 169 4.03 -24.32 -6.31
N ARG A 170 3.93 -25.64 -6.28
CA ARG A 170 5.05 -26.58 -6.39
C ARG A 170 4.59 -27.81 -7.18
N PRO A 171 4.67 -27.77 -8.52
CA PRO A 171 4.17 -28.86 -9.37
C PRO A 171 5.06 -30.11 -9.26
N ASP A 172 6.34 -29.94 -8.96
CA ASP A 172 7.33 -31.01 -8.84
C ASP A 172 8.21 -30.74 -7.62
N LYS A 173 8.16 -31.63 -6.63
CA LYS A 173 8.95 -31.51 -5.39
C LYS A 173 10.44 -31.75 -5.61
N SER A 174 10.84 -32.34 -6.74
CA SER A 174 12.24 -32.58 -7.09
C SER A 174 12.94 -31.34 -7.66
N ARG A 175 12.18 -30.37 -8.17
CA ARG A 175 12.72 -29.12 -8.73
C ARG A 175 13.07 -28.14 -7.62
N HIS A 176 14.34 -27.78 -7.55
CA HIS A 176 14.83 -26.78 -6.60
C HIS A 176 14.36 -25.38 -7.03
N MET A 177 13.75 -24.64 -6.10
CA MET A 177 13.37 -23.25 -6.30
C MET A 177 14.57 -22.37 -6.00
N LYS A 178 15.06 -21.62 -6.99
CA LYS A 178 16.22 -20.73 -6.87
C LYS A 178 15.92 -19.54 -5.95
N ILE A 179 14.68 -19.05 -5.95
CA ILE A 179 14.24 -17.93 -5.12
C ILE A 179 12.90 -18.19 -4.43
N ASN A 180 12.71 -17.58 -3.27
CA ASN A 180 11.46 -17.56 -2.52
C ASN A 180 10.65 -16.27 -2.77
N SER A 181 9.47 -16.16 -2.14
CA SER A 181 8.56 -15.03 -2.31
C SER A 181 9.09 -13.69 -1.79
N VAL A 182 9.93 -13.72 -0.75
CA VAL A 182 10.55 -12.53 -0.17
C VAL A 182 11.63 -11.98 -1.09
N GLU A 183 12.45 -12.87 -1.67
CA GLU A 183 13.44 -12.50 -2.69
C GLU A 183 12.77 -11.99 -3.97
N ALA A 184 11.70 -12.65 -4.43
CA ALA A 184 10.92 -12.20 -5.58
C ALA A 184 10.34 -10.79 -5.36
N PHE A 185 9.83 -10.50 -4.15
CA PHE A 185 9.37 -9.16 -3.79
C PHE A 185 10.48 -8.11 -3.87
N GLY A 186 11.66 -8.42 -3.31
CA GLY A 186 12.83 -7.54 -3.39
C GLY A 186 13.25 -7.22 -4.82
N ILE A 187 13.24 -8.23 -5.69
CA ILE A 187 13.54 -8.06 -7.13
C ILE A 187 12.48 -7.19 -7.79
N SER A 188 11.19 -7.47 -7.59
CA SER A 188 10.10 -6.66 -8.16
C SER A 188 10.16 -5.19 -7.75
N VAL A 189 10.47 -4.91 -6.48
CA VAL A 189 10.65 -3.54 -5.97
C VAL A 189 11.84 -2.86 -6.65
N GLU A 190 12.98 -3.54 -6.76
CA GLU A 190 14.14 -2.97 -7.47
C GLU A 190 13.84 -2.71 -8.94
N THR A 191 13.20 -3.67 -9.62
CA THR A 191 12.85 -3.57 -11.05
C THR A 191 12.01 -2.34 -11.31
N ILE A 192 10.89 -2.19 -10.58
CA ILE A 192 10.00 -1.04 -10.82
C ILE A 192 10.67 0.27 -10.45
N LEU A 193 11.34 0.36 -9.30
CA LEU A 193 11.97 1.62 -8.89
C LEU A 193 13.12 2.02 -9.80
N THR A 194 13.91 1.05 -10.27
CA THR A 194 14.95 1.29 -11.27
C THR A 194 14.33 1.82 -12.56
N ALA A 195 13.23 1.22 -13.03
CA ALA A 195 12.50 1.71 -14.19
C ALA A 195 12.01 3.15 -14.01
N LEU A 196 11.43 3.49 -12.85
CA LEU A 196 10.98 4.84 -12.52
C LEU A 196 12.12 5.86 -12.53
N VAL A 197 13.22 5.60 -11.82
CA VAL A 197 14.32 6.58 -11.67
C VAL A 197 15.23 6.69 -12.88
N THR A 198 15.13 5.76 -13.83
CA THR A 198 15.91 5.80 -15.08
C THR A 198 15.08 6.20 -16.29
N HIS A 199 13.75 6.34 -16.12
CA HIS A 199 12.84 6.67 -17.21
C HIS A 199 13.17 8.06 -17.80
N PRO A 200 13.35 8.18 -19.13
CA PRO A 200 13.82 9.42 -19.74
C PRO A 200 12.80 10.57 -19.65
N ASN A 201 11.51 10.25 -19.63
CA ASN A 201 10.42 11.23 -19.67
C ASN A 201 9.72 11.41 -18.31
N TYR A 202 10.36 11.03 -17.21
CA TYR A 202 9.78 11.20 -15.87
C TYR A 202 10.81 11.78 -14.90
N THR A 203 10.50 12.97 -14.40
CA THR A 203 11.28 13.72 -13.40
C THR A 203 10.45 13.99 -12.14
N GLY A 204 9.26 13.38 -12.05
CA GLY A 204 8.37 13.50 -10.92
C GLY A 204 8.93 12.89 -9.64
N LEU A 205 8.23 13.16 -8.54
CA LEU A 205 8.58 12.65 -7.22
C LEU A 205 8.04 11.22 -7.02
N THR A 206 8.94 10.27 -6.84
CA THR A 206 8.61 8.90 -6.44
C THR A 206 8.71 8.74 -4.94
N ILE A 207 7.62 8.35 -4.29
CA ILE A 207 7.55 8.02 -2.87
C ILE A 207 7.27 6.53 -2.77
N LEU A 208 8.24 5.75 -2.29
CA LEU A 208 8.02 4.37 -1.90
C LEU A 208 7.49 4.36 -0.47
N ARG A 209 6.24 3.98 -0.25
CA ARG A 209 5.77 3.64 1.10
C ARG A 209 6.27 2.25 1.46
N SER A 210 6.90 2.13 2.63
CA SER A 210 7.37 0.84 3.11
C SER A 210 6.22 -0.13 3.39
N TYR A 211 6.57 -1.39 3.59
CA TYR A 211 5.66 -2.50 3.83
C TYR A 211 4.70 -2.19 4.99
N SER A 212 3.40 -2.35 4.76
CA SER A 212 2.39 -2.16 5.81
C SER A 212 2.30 -3.43 6.66
N PRO A 213 2.35 -3.34 8.00
CA PRO A 213 2.15 -4.49 8.86
C PRO A 213 0.72 -5.01 8.81
N ASP A 214 0.57 -6.33 8.84
CA ASP A 214 -0.65 -7.03 9.27
C ASP A 214 -0.47 -7.58 10.69
N HIS A 215 -1.58 -7.79 11.41
CA HIS A 215 -1.58 -8.21 12.81
C HIS A 215 -2.46 -9.43 13.07
N TYR A 216 -2.32 -10.47 12.25
CA TYR A 216 -3.01 -11.74 12.52
C TYR A 216 -2.33 -12.52 13.68
N GLU A 217 -3.11 -12.87 14.70
CA GLU A 217 -2.69 -13.75 15.80
C GLU A 217 -3.41 -15.11 15.74
N GLY A 218 -2.72 -16.19 16.12
CA GLY A 218 -3.31 -17.54 16.16
C GLY A 218 -3.58 -18.18 14.79
N GLY A 219 -3.03 -17.62 13.72
CA GLY A 219 -3.20 -18.06 12.33
C GLY A 219 -2.90 -16.91 11.37
N GLY A 220 -2.95 -17.18 10.06
CA GLY A 220 -2.85 -16.16 9.01
C GLY A 220 -4.22 -15.78 8.44
N TRP A 221 -4.21 -14.90 7.45
CA TRP A 221 -5.43 -14.41 6.78
C TRP A 221 -6.33 -15.54 6.23
N ASN A 222 -5.75 -16.69 5.86
CA ASN A 222 -6.45 -17.85 5.29
C ASN A 222 -6.52 -19.07 6.24
N THR A 223 -5.95 -19.00 7.44
CA THR A 223 -5.89 -20.14 8.39
C THR A 223 -6.52 -19.83 9.74
N GLY A 224 -7.34 -18.77 9.83
CA GLY A 224 -8.08 -18.42 11.03
C GLY A 224 -7.34 -17.49 12.00
N GLY A 225 -6.46 -16.63 11.48
CA GLY A 225 -5.86 -15.55 12.26
C GLY A 225 -6.87 -14.50 12.73
N SER A 226 -6.53 -13.76 13.80
CA SER A 226 -7.39 -12.72 14.36
C SER A 226 -6.63 -11.57 15.01
N CYS A 227 -7.23 -10.39 14.95
CA CYS A 227 -6.81 -9.16 15.65
C CYS A 227 -7.95 -8.66 16.57
N THR A 228 -8.86 -9.53 16.98
CA THR A 228 -9.98 -9.16 17.87
C THR A 228 -9.47 -8.75 19.25
N GLY A 229 -10.07 -7.70 19.81
CA GLY A 229 -9.77 -7.22 21.15
C GLY A 229 -8.57 -6.25 21.22
N LYS A 230 -7.96 -5.90 20.09
CA LYS A 230 -6.96 -4.83 20.03
C LYS A 230 -7.67 -3.49 19.89
N VAL A 231 -7.68 -2.71 20.98
CA VAL A 231 -8.41 -1.43 21.07
C VAL A 231 -7.52 -0.24 21.42
N LYS A 232 -6.22 -0.48 21.65
CA LYS A 232 -5.19 0.52 21.90
C LYS A 232 -3.89 0.07 21.25
N PRO A 233 -2.97 0.98 20.88
CA PRO A 233 -1.66 0.60 20.40
C PRO A 233 -0.89 -0.24 21.42
N LEU A 234 0.09 -0.98 20.92
CA LEU A 234 1.11 -1.60 21.77
C LEU A 234 1.89 -0.53 22.53
N ALA A 235 2.26 -0.81 23.77
CA ALA A 235 3.18 0.03 24.51
C ALA A 235 4.62 -0.15 23.99
N VAL A 236 5.48 0.84 24.24
CA VAL A 236 6.90 0.75 23.94
C VAL A 236 7.50 -0.45 24.69
N GLY A 237 8.18 -1.34 23.96
CA GLY A 237 8.75 -2.58 24.50
C GLY A 237 7.84 -3.81 24.43
N GLU A 238 6.56 -3.66 24.06
CA GLU A 238 5.65 -4.80 23.83
C GLU A 238 5.72 -5.35 22.40
N LEU A 239 6.46 -4.68 21.51
CA LEU A 239 6.58 -5.10 20.13
C LEU A 239 7.34 -6.42 20.02
N VAL A 240 6.68 -7.43 19.47
CA VAL A 240 7.28 -8.73 19.15
C VAL A 240 7.64 -8.76 17.67
N GLU A 241 8.88 -9.14 17.36
CA GLU A 241 9.38 -9.19 15.99
C GLU A 241 8.61 -10.20 15.14
N ASN A 242 8.02 -9.72 14.04
CA ASN A 242 7.52 -10.57 12.96
C ASN A 242 8.63 -10.77 11.92
N LYS A 243 9.26 -11.94 11.93
CA LYS A 243 10.38 -12.28 11.04
C LYS A 243 10.05 -12.17 9.55
N TYR A 244 8.82 -12.52 9.16
CA TYR A 244 8.40 -12.42 7.76
C TYR A 244 8.31 -10.96 7.33
N LEU A 245 7.64 -10.12 8.13
CA LEU A 245 7.57 -8.69 7.92
C LEU A 245 8.97 -8.05 7.88
N ALA A 246 9.84 -8.40 8.83
CA ALA A 246 11.22 -7.90 8.86
C ALA A 246 11.97 -8.26 7.56
N SER A 247 11.81 -9.49 7.07
CA SER A 247 12.45 -9.95 5.83
C SER A 247 11.89 -9.24 4.59
N MET A 248 10.57 -9.03 4.53
CA MET A 248 9.92 -8.27 3.44
C MET A 248 10.41 -6.83 3.42
N TYR A 249 10.41 -6.16 4.58
CA TYR A 249 10.91 -4.80 4.73
C TYR A 249 12.39 -4.68 4.36
N GLU A 250 13.24 -5.61 4.83
CA GLU A 250 14.66 -5.63 4.50
C GLU A 250 14.88 -5.73 2.98
N GLN A 251 14.18 -6.64 2.29
CA GLN A 251 14.28 -6.77 0.83
C GLN A 251 13.78 -5.52 0.10
N GLN A 252 12.69 -4.91 0.58
CA GLN A 252 12.16 -3.67 0.00
C GLN A 252 13.16 -2.51 0.11
N VAL A 253 13.77 -2.33 1.29
CA VAL A 253 14.78 -1.28 1.53
C VAL A 253 16.06 -1.56 0.73
N LYS A 254 16.48 -2.83 0.62
CA LYS A 254 17.59 -3.23 -0.27
C LYS A 254 17.31 -2.86 -1.72
N GLY A 255 16.12 -3.21 -2.24
CA GLY A 255 15.71 -2.87 -3.60
C GLY A 255 15.65 -1.36 -3.84
N PHE A 256 15.09 -0.61 -2.89
CA PHE A 256 15.09 0.85 -2.89
C PHE A 256 16.50 1.43 -2.98
N ASN A 257 17.41 1.01 -2.08
CA ASN A 257 18.78 1.51 -2.05
C ASN A 257 19.56 1.19 -3.34
N ARG A 258 19.28 0.03 -3.98
CA ARG A 258 19.89 -0.31 -5.27
C ARG A 258 19.34 0.56 -6.41
N ALA A 259 18.03 0.85 -6.42
CA ALA A 259 17.44 1.77 -7.39
C ALA A 259 17.97 3.20 -7.23
N VAL A 260 18.09 3.72 -6.00
CA VAL A 260 18.65 5.06 -5.73
C VAL A 260 20.06 5.21 -6.32
N LYS A 261 20.91 4.18 -6.22
CA LYS A 261 22.25 4.21 -6.82
C LYS A 261 22.27 4.30 -8.35
N LYS A 262 21.17 3.90 -9.00
CA LYS A 262 20.97 3.94 -10.46
C LYS A 262 20.23 5.21 -10.91
N ALA A 263 19.79 6.06 -9.98
CA ALA A 263 19.03 7.26 -10.28
C ALA A 263 19.84 8.22 -11.17
N LYS A 264 19.19 8.77 -12.20
CA LYS A 264 19.79 9.79 -13.06
C LYS A 264 19.71 11.16 -12.40
N ASN A 265 20.48 12.12 -12.93
CA ASN A 265 20.40 13.49 -12.45
C ASN A 265 18.98 14.05 -12.63
N GLY A 266 18.41 14.62 -11.57
CA GLY A 266 17.03 15.14 -11.55
C GLY A 266 15.94 14.15 -11.11
N SER A 267 16.24 12.86 -10.92
CA SER A 267 15.28 11.91 -10.38
C SER A 267 15.03 12.14 -8.89
N LYS A 268 13.76 12.36 -8.50
CA LYS A 268 13.36 12.55 -7.10
C LYS A 268 12.75 11.25 -6.57
N ILE A 269 13.42 10.60 -5.61
CA ILE A 269 12.93 9.37 -4.97
C ILE A 269 13.07 9.44 -3.44
N ARG A 270 12.04 9.05 -2.70
CA ARG A 270 11.99 9.08 -1.23
C ARG A 270 11.41 7.79 -0.67
N LEU A 271 12.00 7.31 0.43
CA LEU A 271 11.42 6.25 1.24
C LEU A 271 10.52 6.89 2.32
N MET A 272 9.25 6.53 2.29
CA MET A 272 8.30 6.81 3.35
C MET A 272 8.22 5.58 4.24
N ASP A 273 9.04 5.58 5.29
CA ASP A 273 9.15 4.45 6.21
C ASP A 273 8.06 4.49 7.28
N ILE A 274 7.09 3.57 7.16
CA ILE A 274 5.98 3.39 8.09
C ILE A 274 6.09 2.08 8.87
N THR A 275 7.01 1.18 8.52
CA THR A 275 6.88 -0.23 8.90
C THR A 275 6.90 -0.41 10.40
N GLU A 276 7.89 0.19 11.08
CA GLU A 276 8.04 0.10 12.53
C GLU A 276 6.91 0.80 13.27
N ALA A 277 6.64 2.07 12.92
CA ALA A 277 5.64 2.88 13.61
C ALA A 277 4.24 2.23 13.60
N PHE A 278 3.88 1.55 12.51
CA PHE A 278 2.56 0.95 12.36
C PHE A 278 2.48 -0.48 12.88
N GLN A 279 3.59 -1.12 13.25
CA GLN A 279 3.55 -2.38 14.00
C GLN A 279 2.99 -2.18 15.42
N TYR A 280 3.07 -0.95 15.95
CA TYR A 280 2.40 -0.62 17.22
C TYR A 280 0.89 -0.44 17.06
N ARG A 281 0.39 -0.30 15.82
CA ARG A 281 -0.97 0.13 15.53
C ARG A 281 -1.95 -1.02 15.29
N HIS A 282 -1.76 -2.15 15.98
CA HIS A 282 -2.67 -3.29 15.87
C HIS A 282 -4.15 -2.99 16.21
N ASP A 283 -4.42 -1.85 16.86
CA ASP A 283 -5.75 -1.30 17.16
C ASP A 283 -6.47 -0.78 15.91
N GLY A 284 -5.75 -0.46 14.84
CA GLY A 284 -6.27 0.26 13.70
C GLY A 284 -6.94 -0.58 12.61
N HIS A 285 -6.98 -1.90 12.75
CA HIS A 285 -7.54 -2.81 11.74
C HIS A 285 -9.06 -2.94 11.85
N PRO A 286 -9.79 -3.19 10.74
CA PRO A 286 -11.22 -3.47 10.80
C PRO A 286 -11.60 -4.67 11.66
N GLY A 287 -10.74 -5.69 11.73
CA GLY A 287 -11.02 -6.93 12.43
C GLY A 287 -12.33 -7.53 11.94
N PRO A 288 -13.33 -7.78 12.82
CA PRO A 288 -14.60 -8.33 12.38
C PRO A 288 -15.58 -7.30 11.78
N TYR A 289 -15.31 -5.99 11.94
CA TYR A 289 -16.25 -4.92 11.60
C TYR A 289 -16.14 -4.52 10.11
N ARG A 290 -16.58 -5.43 9.24
CA ARG A 290 -16.36 -5.37 7.79
C ARG A 290 -17.63 -5.21 6.95
N SER A 291 -18.80 -5.25 7.58
CA SER A 291 -20.08 -5.10 6.89
C SER A 291 -21.15 -4.46 7.79
N THR A 292 -22.20 -3.93 7.16
CA THR A 292 -23.40 -3.39 7.82
C THR A 292 -24.41 -4.47 8.20
N ASP A 293 -24.16 -5.74 7.80
CA ASP A 293 -25.04 -6.87 8.12
C ASP A 293 -25.30 -6.92 9.64
N PRO A 294 -26.56 -6.88 10.10
CA PRO A 294 -26.90 -7.00 11.51
C PRO A 294 -26.58 -8.39 12.08
N ASN A 295 -26.50 -9.42 11.23
CA ASN A 295 -26.18 -10.80 11.61
C ASN A 295 -24.69 -11.12 11.49
N LYS A 296 -23.83 -10.13 11.23
CA LYS A 296 -22.39 -10.34 11.15
C LYS A 296 -21.85 -10.93 12.45
N ILE A 297 -20.95 -11.89 12.31
CA ILE A 297 -20.29 -12.51 13.44
C ILE A 297 -19.11 -11.62 13.82
N THR A 298 -19.08 -11.10 15.05
CA THR A 298 -17.99 -10.27 15.57
C THR A 298 -17.26 -10.86 16.76
N LYS A 299 -17.76 -11.99 17.28
CA LYS A 299 -17.18 -12.73 18.40
C LYS A 299 -16.77 -14.11 17.94
N ARG A 300 -15.85 -14.75 18.67
CA ARG A 300 -15.48 -16.14 18.42
C ARG A 300 -16.71 -17.04 18.59
N GLY A 301 -16.81 -18.07 17.75
CA GLY A 301 -17.81 -19.12 17.90
C GLY A 301 -17.55 -19.97 19.14
N LEU A 302 -18.54 -20.80 19.52
CA LEU A 302 -18.39 -21.78 20.62
C LEU A 302 -17.27 -22.79 20.36
N ASP A 303 -16.95 -23.04 19.09
CA ASP A 303 -15.84 -23.88 18.62
C ASP A 303 -14.47 -23.18 18.65
N GLY A 304 -14.41 -21.94 19.16
CA GLY A 304 -13.20 -21.12 19.25
C GLY A 304 -12.78 -20.45 17.94
N ARG A 305 -13.47 -20.71 16.82
CA ARG A 305 -13.12 -20.11 15.52
C ARG A 305 -13.34 -18.60 15.57
N PRO A 306 -12.37 -17.80 15.09
CA PRO A 306 -12.60 -16.38 14.95
C PRO A 306 -13.65 -16.11 13.88
N PRO A 307 -14.41 -15.01 14.01
CA PRO A 307 -15.22 -14.53 12.90
C PRO A 307 -14.29 -14.22 11.72
N PRO A 308 -14.81 -14.03 10.49
CA PRO A 308 -13.93 -13.55 9.44
C PRO A 308 -13.35 -12.19 9.85
N GLN A 309 -12.06 -11.96 9.57
CA GLN A 309 -11.31 -10.79 10.03
C GLN A 309 -10.62 -10.12 8.86
N ASP A 310 -10.38 -8.83 9.00
CA ASP A 310 -9.41 -8.10 8.21
C ASP A 310 -8.42 -7.46 9.17
N CYS A 311 -7.24 -8.06 9.26
CA CYS A 311 -6.12 -7.59 10.06
C CYS A 311 -4.97 -7.09 9.19
N LEU A 312 -5.29 -6.73 7.94
CA LEU A 312 -4.33 -6.28 6.93
C LEU A 312 -4.64 -4.85 6.49
N HIS A 313 -5.90 -4.54 6.19
CA HIS A 313 -6.32 -3.18 5.88
C HIS A 313 -6.56 -2.38 7.15
N TRP A 314 -6.77 -1.07 6.99
CA TRP A 314 -6.87 -0.11 8.07
C TRP A 314 -8.24 0.55 8.08
N CYS A 315 -8.79 0.76 9.26
CA CYS A 315 -9.99 1.55 9.47
C CYS A 315 -9.78 2.98 8.93
N MET A 316 -10.87 3.54 8.40
CA MET A 316 -10.92 4.93 7.95
C MET A 316 -12.16 5.62 8.55
N PRO A 317 -11.99 6.79 9.22
CA PRO A 317 -10.71 7.40 9.60
C PRO A 317 -9.87 6.48 10.51
N GLY A 318 -8.56 6.70 10.58
CA GLY A 318 -7.67 5.82 11.33
C GLY A 318 -6.18 6.00 11.02
N PRO A 319 -5.33 4.98 11.28
CA PRO A 319 -3.88 5.11 11.15
C PRO A 319 -3.41 5.51 9.75
N VAL A 320 -4.13 5.05 8.72
CA VAL A 320 -3.84 5.37 7.32
C VAL A 320 -3.89 6.88 7.02
N ASP A 321 -4.61 7.67 7.82
CA ASP A 321 -4.64 9.14 7.68
C ASP A 321 -3.26 9.76 7.96
N THR A 322 -2.51 9.17 8.90
CA THR A 322 -1.14 9.60 9.22
C THR A 322 -0.19 9.35 8.04
N TRP A 323 -0.43 8.33 7.21
CA TRP A 323 0.35 8.12 6.00
C TRP A 323 0.20 9.32 5.05
N ASN A 324 -1.00 9.87 4.94
CA ASN A 324 -1.25 11.03 4.09
C ASN A 324 -0.67 12.32 4.67
N GLU A 325 -0.58 12.45 5.99
CA GLU A 325 0.21 13.53 6.63
C GLU A 325 1.69 13.46 6.21
N ILE A 326 2.27 12.25 6.21
CA ILE A 326 3.68 12.04 5.80
C ILE A 326 3.87 12.32 4.30
N VAL A 327 2.97 11.84 3.43
CA VAL A 327 3.01 12.13 1.99
C VAL A 327 2.98 13.64 1.75
N PHE A 328 2.09 14.37 2.42
CA PHE A 328 1.99 15.81 2.25
C PHE A 328 3.26 16.52 2.70
N GLU A 329 3.84 16.13 3.84
CA GLU A 329 5.09 16.71 4.32
C GLU A 329 6.27 16.42 3.37
N ILE A 330 6.36 15.23 2.78
CA ILE A 330 7.37 14.89 1.76
C ILE A 330 7.18 15.80 0.53
N ILE A 331 5.97 15.87 -0.03
CA ILE A 331 5.64 16.73 -1.18
C ILE A 331 6.01 18.18 -0.91
N LYS A 332 5.66 18.68 0.29
CA LYS A 332 5.96 20.04 0.70
C LYS A 332 7.47 20.32 0.67
N ARG A 333 8.29 19.44 1.28
CA ARG A 333 9.75 19.62 1.30
C ARG A 333 10.37 19.59 -0.10
N GLU A 334 9.90 18.69 -0.96
CA GLU A 334 10.45 18.53 -2.32
C GLU A 334 10.11 19.69 -3.26
N TYR A 335 8.94 20.31 -3.10
CA TYR A 335 8.51 21.45 -3.93
C TYR A 335 8.76 22.82 -3.27
N GLU A 336 9.16 22.88 -2.00
CA GLU A 336 9.66 24.12 -1.37
C GLU A 336 11.15 24.32 -1.62
N GLY A 337 11.94 23.26 -1.72
CA GLY A 337 13.37 23.33 -2.07
C GLY A 337 13.65 23.96 -3.44
N ASP A 338 12.74 23.80 -4.40
CA ASP A 338 12.87 24.36 -5.77
C ASP A 338 12.63 25.89 -5.83
N ARG A 339 12.25 26.56 -4.72
CA ARG A 339 12.02 28.03 -4.68
C ARG A 339 13.21 28.83 -4.11
N ILE A 340 14.26 28.16 -3.63
CA ILE A 340 15.42 28.80 -2.99
C ILE A 340 16.71 28.60 -3.82
N SER A 341 16.64 27.90 -4.96
CA SER A 341 17.76 27.74 -5.91
C SER A 341 17.72 28.74 -7.05
#